data_AF-F5XWT0-F1
#
_entry.id   AF-F5XWT0-F1
#
_cell.length_a   1.000
_cell.length_b   1.000
_cell.length_c   1.000
_cell.angle_alpha   90.00
_cell.angle_beta   90.00
_cell.angle_gamma   90.00
#
_symmetry.space_group_name_H-M   'P 1'
#
loop_
_entity.id
_entity.type
_entity.pdbx_description
1 polymer ?
#
loop_
_entity_poly.entity_id
_entity_poly.type
_entity_poly.pdbx_seq_one_letter_code
_entity_poly.pdbx_strand_id
1 'polypeptide(L)'
;MAQFDVFRNPSVAQAQGFPYFVVIQSDQLDHLPTRLVMPLQRLSATPPANVPRRLALTVEVEGERFFLASHQCAPWPARLLKKPVANVTAQADALRDALDAVISGV
;
A
#
# COMPACT_ATOMS: atom_id res chain seq x y z
N MET A 1 12.51 7.66 -5.55
CA MET A 1 11.66 7.63 -4.33
C MET A 1 11.96 6.32 -3.63
N ALA A 2 11.89 6.25 -2.31
CA ALA A 2 12.29 5.03 -1.61
C ALA A 2 11.15 3.99 -1.61
N GLN A 3 11.52 2.72 -1.62
CA GLN A 3 10.63 1.63 -1.26
C GLN A 3 10.03 1.93 0.12
N PHE A 4 8.73 1.66 0.25
CA PHE A 4 7.90 1.91 1.43
C PHE A 4 7.61 3.38 1.74
N ASP A 5 7.94 4.32 0.83
CA ASP A 5 7.38 5.67 0.89
C ASP A 5 5.86 5.62 0.70
N VAL A 6 5.13 6.37 1.53
CA VAL A 6 3.68 6.51 1.49
C VAL A 6 3.31 7.86 0.90
N PHE A 7 2.36 7.87 -0.04
CA PHE A 7 1.85 9.06 -0.71
C PHE A 7 0.34 9.15 -0.53
N ARG A 8 -0.21 10.37 -0.50
CA ARG A 8 -1.66 10.58 -0.65
C ARG A 8 -2.10 10.08 -2.02
N ASN A 9 -3.23 9.37 -2.07
CA ASN A 9 -3.80 8.91 -3.33
C ASN A 9 -4.20 10.13 -4.19
N PRO A 10 -3.61 10.31 -5.39
CA PRO A 10 -3.93 11.45 -6.26
C PRO A 10 -5.34 11.36 -6.88
N SER A 11 -5.96 10.18 -6.89
CA SER A 11 -7.30 9.95 -7.42
C SER A 11 -8.36 10.35 -6.41
N VAL A 12 -9.04 11.48 -6.65
CA VAL A 12 -10.12 11.99 -5.80
C VAL A 12 -11.24 10.96 -5.63
N ALA A 13 -11.58 10.25 -6.71
CA ALA A 13 -12.64 9.24 -6.71
C ALA A 13 -12.31 8.04 -5.80
N GLN A 14 -11.04 7.66 -5.68
CA GLN A 14 -10.62 6.52 -4.85
C GLN A 14 -10.17 6.93 -3.45
N ALA A 15 -9.76 8.18 -3.23
CA ALA A 15 -9.21 8.67 -1.96
C ALA A 15 -10.16 8.53 -0.76
N GLN A 16 -11.47 8.38 -0.99
CA GLN A 16 -12.44 8.09 0.08
C GLN A 16 -12.27 6.68 0.66
N GLY A 17 -12.01 5.67 -0.18
CA GLY A 17 -11.75 4.29 0.27
C GLY A 17 -10.27 4.02 0.52
N PHE A 18 -9.41 4.58 -0.32
CA PHE A 18 -7.97 4.34 -0.36
C PHE A 18 -7.21 5.66 -0.27
N PRO A 19 -7.09 6.27 0.91
CA PRO A 19 -6.48 7.60 1.07
C PRO A 19 -4.99 7.64 0.74
N TYR A 20 -4.29 6.50 0.79
CA TYR A 20 -2.85 6.43 0.61
C TYR A 20 -2.43 5.29 -0.32
N PHE A 21 -1.25 5.47 -0.91
CA PHE A 21 -0.49 4.47 -1.66
C PHE A 21 0.87 4.29 -0.99
N VAL A 22 1.29 3.05 -0.76
CA VAL A 22 2.66 2.74 -0.35
C VAL A 22 3.41 2.15 -1.54
N VAL A 23 4.62 2.64 -1.80
CA VAL A 23 5.49 2.09 -2.84
C VAL A 23 6.03 0.74 -2.37
N ILE A 24 5.75 -0.33 -3.10
CA ILE A 24 6.28 -1.67 -2.79
C ILE A 24 7.37 -2.12 -3.76
N GLN A 25 7.58 -1.36 -4.84
CA GLN A 25 8.64 -1.58 -5.81
C GLN A 25 10.03 -1.45 -5.17
N SER A 26 10.95 -2.36 -5.52
CA SER A 26 12.36 -2.29 -5.13
C SER A 26 13.05 -1.03 -5.69
N ASP A 27 13.93 -0.42 -4.90
CA ASP A 27 14.75 0.73 -5.30
C ASP A 27 15.68 0.45 -6.50
N GLN A 28 16.02 -0.83 -6.73
CA GLN A 28 16.78 -1.24 -7.92
C GLN A 28 16.04 -0.88 -9.23
N LEU A 29 14.73 -0.72 -9.16
CA LEU A 29 13.85 -0.37 -10.28
C LEU A 29 13.46 1.12 -10.28
N ASP A 30 14.11 2.00 -9.50
CA ASP A 30 13.74 3.43 -9.40
C ASP A 30 13.95 4.19 -10.74
N HIS A 31 14.73 3.64 -11.66
CA HIS A 31 14.92 4.19 -13.01
C HIS A 31 13.69 4.09 -13.92
N LEU A 32 12.68 3.28 -13.57
CA LEU A 32 11.45 3.13 -14.35
C LEU A 32 10.52 4.35 -14.20
N PRO A 33 9.65 4.64 -15.18
CA PRO A 33 8.70 5.76 -15.10
C PRO A 33 7.47 5.48 -14.20
N THR A 34 7.31 4.23 -13.75
CA THR A 34 6.19 3.79 -12.91
C THR A 34 6.69 3.18 -11.60
N ARG A 35 5.81 3.11 -10.61
CA ARG A 35 6.03 2.43 -9.34
C ARG A 35 4.91 1.46 -9.09
N LEU A 36 5.23 0.22 -8.75
CA LEU A 36 4.27 -0.69 -8.16
C LEU A 36 3.88 -0.15 -6.77
N VAL A 37 2.62 0.20 -6.62
CA VAL A 37 2.06 0.70 -5.36
C VAL A 37 0.99 -0.25 -4.83
N MET A 38 0.89 -0.31 -3.51
CA MET A 38 -0.19 -0.97 -2.79
C MET A 38 -1.14 0.07 -2.21
N PRO A 39 -2.45 0.01 -2.49
CA PRO A 39 -3.43 0.87 -1.85
C PRO A 39 -3.62 0.57 -0.37
N LEU A 40 -3.77 1.61 0.44
CA LEU A 40 -4.08 1.52 1.86
C LEU A 40 -5.55 1.84 2.05
N GLN A 41 -6.34 0.84 2.43
CA GLN A 41 -7.78 0.95 2.58
C GLN A 41 -8.13 1.40 4.01
N ARG A 42 -9.06 2.36 4.14
CA ARG A 42 -9.62 2.71 5.46
C ARG A 42 -10.26 1.48 6.11
N LEU A 43 -10.01 1.31 7.39
CA LEU A 43 -10.71 0.29 8.18
C LEU A 43 -12.18 0.69 8.29
N SER A 44 -13.09 -0.18 7.81
CA SER A 44 -14.51 -0.06 8.16
C SER A 44 -14.72 -0.47 9.62
N ALA A 45 -15.77 0.03 10.26
CA ALA A 45 -16.14 -0.34 11.63
C ALA A 45 -16.35 -1.87 11.80
N THR A 46 -16.68 -2.56 10.69
CA THR A 46 -16.81 -4.01 10.62
C THR A 46 -15.80 -4.54 9.60
N PRO A 47 -14.81 -5.38 9.99
CA PRO A 47 -13.96 -6.06 9.02
C PRO A 47 -14.83 -6.97 8.14
N PRO A 48 -14.50 -7.15 6.84
CA PRO A 48 -15.27 -8.07 6.02
C PRO A 48 -15.13 -9.47 6.61
N ALA A 49 -16.27 -10.07 6.97
CA ALA A 49 -16.28 -11.44 7.46
C ALA A 49 -15.64 -12.34 6.39
N ASN A 50 -14.73 -13.22 6.81
CA ASN A 50 -14.05 -14.23 5.97
C ASN A 50 -12.84 -13.75 5.14
N VAL A 51 -12.22 -12.61 5.43
CA VAL A 51 -10.92 -12.28 4.80
C VAL A 51 -9.81 -13.14 5.43
N PRO A 52 -8.97 -13.84 4.63
CA PRO A 52 -7.82 -14.56 5.12
C PRO A 52 -6.89 -13.67 5.97
N ARG A 53 -6.36 -14.19 7.09
CA ARG A 53 -5.58 -13.38 8.05
C ARG A 53 -4.44 -12.59 7.42
N ARG A 54 -3.68 -13.18 6.48
CA ARG A 54 -2.57 -12.50 5.80
C ARG A 54 -3.04 -11.40 4.84
N LEU A 55 -4.27 -11.47 4.32
CA LEU A 55 -4.90 -10.41 3.52
C LEU A 55 -5.60 -9.35 4.39
N ALA A 56 -5.72 -9.58 5.69
CA ALA A 56 -6.26 -8.64 6.68
C ALA A 56 -5.15 -7.93 7.48
N LEU A 57 -3.90 -7.97 7.00
CA LEU A 57 -2.80 -7.24 7.62
C LEU A 57 -2.98 -5.73 7.46
N THR A 58 -2.44 -5.00 8.43
CA THR A 58 -2.56 -3.55 8.51
C THR A 58 -1.21 -2.86 8.61
N VAL A 59 -1.18 -1.59 8.22
CA VAL A 59 -0.04 -0.69 8.42
C VAL A 59 -0.53 0.59 9.09
N GLU A 60 0.32 1.17 9.94
CA GLU A 60 0.09 2.49 10.54
C GLU A 60 0.77 3.58 9.73
N VAL A 61 0.03 4.63 9.41
CA VAL A 61 0.49 5.83 8.70
C VAL A 61 -0.08 7.05 9.41
N GLU A 62 0.78 8.00 9.81
CA GLU A 62 0.37 9.22 10.53
C GLU A 62 -0.51 8.94 11.78
N GLY A 63 -0.31 7.80 12.47
CA GLY A 63 -1.08 7.40 13.65
C GLY A 63 -2.44 6.75 13.37
N GLU A 64 -2.80 6.53 12.10
CA GLU A 64 -4.02 5.82 11.69
C GLU A 64 -3.66 4.47 11.06
N ARG A 65 -4.47 3.43 11.35
CA ARG A 65 -4.29 2.09 10.80
C ARG A 65 -5.11 1.91 9.53
N PHE A 66 -4.51 1.25 8.53
CA PHE A 66 -5.13 0.95 7.25
C PHE A 66 -4.95 -0.52 6.88
N PHE A 67 -5.91 -1.12 6.18
CA PHE A 67 -5.72 -2.43 5.56
C PHE A 67 -4.78 -2.32 4.36
N LEU A 68 -3.90 -3.31 4.25
CA LEU A 68 -3.05 -3.53 3.09
C LEU A 68 -3.88 -4.15 1.97
N ALA A 69 -4.39 -3.35 1.03
CA ALA A 69 -5.16 -3.85 -0.11
C ALA A 69 -4.23 -4.44 -1.18
N SER A 70 -3.46 -5.46 -0.79
CA SER A 70 -2.42 -6.08 -1.62
C SER A 70 -2.95 -6.65 -2.93
N HIS A 71 -4.19 -7.15 -2.95
CA HIS A 71 -4.87 -7.63 -4.15
C HIS A 71 -5.15 -6.53 -5.19
N GLN A 72 -4.99 -5.25 -4.82
CA GLN A 72 -5.17 -4.09 -5.70
C GLN A 72 -3.84 -3.41 -6.04
N CYS A 73 -2.71 -4.09 -5.83
CA CYS A 73 -1.42 -3.55 -6.27
C CYS A 73 -1.44 -3.26 -7.77
N ALA A 74 -0.95 -2.08 -8.16
CA ALA A 74 -0.96 -1.64 -9.54
C ALA A 74 0.24 -0.73 -9.84
N PRO A 75 0.69 -0.65 -11.10
CA PRO A 75 1.66 0.36 -11.49
C PRO A 75 1.02 1.75 -11.48
N TRP A 76 1.72 2.72 -10.89
CA TRP A 76 1.32 4.13 -10.89
C TRP A 76 2.41 5.00 -11.52
N PRO A 77 2.07 6.04 -12.31
CA PRO A 77 3.07 6.95 -12.86
C PRO A 77 3.85 7.67 -11.74
N ALA A 78 5.17 7.54 -11.72
CA ALA A 78 6.01 8.10 -10.66
C ALA A 78 5.84 9.62 -10.52
N ARG A 79 5.65 10.33 -11.65
CA ARG A 79 5.42 11.78 -11.70
C ARG A 79 4.17 12.25 -10.94
N LEU A 80 3.21 11.37 -10.67
CA LEU A 80 1.99 11.69 -9.92
C LEU A 80 2.17 11.48 -8.40
N LEU A 81 3.20 10.73 -7.99
CA LEU A 81 3.58 10.54 -6.60
C LEU A 81 4.51 11.69 -6.19
N LYS A 82 3.92 12.78 -5.68
CA LYS A 82 4.65 14.03 -5.43
C LYS A 82 5.49 13.98 -4.16
N LYS A 83 4.87 14.31 -3.01
CA LYS A 83 5.56 14.41 -1.72
C LYS A 83 5.16 13.21 -0.86
N PRO A 84 6.13 12.42 -0.36
CA PRO A 84 5.81 11.38 0.60
C PRO A 84 5.32 11.99 1.92
N VAL A 85 4.35 11.35 2.55
CA VAL A 85 3.82 11.74 3.86
C VAL A 85 4.47 10.96 5.00
N ALA A 86 4.96 9.75 4.72
CA ALA A 86 5.65 8.88 5.66
C ALA A 86 6.52 7.87 4.90
N ASN A 87 7.38 7.16 5.62
CA ASN A 87 8.03 5.94 5.15
C ASN A 87 7.77 4.84 6.19
N VAL A 88 7.27 3.69 5.75
CA VAL A 88 6.83 2.60 6.63
C VAL A 88 7.77 1.39 6.58
N THR A 89 9.07 1.61 6.32
CA THR A 89 10.08 0.54 6.27
C THR A 89 10.11 -0.33 7.54
N ALA A 90 9.84 0.25 8.72
CA ALA A 90 9.75 -0.50 9.97
C ALA A 90 8.62 -1.55 10.00
N GLN A 91 7.66 -1.46 9.07
CA GLN A 91 6.51 -2.36 8.92
C GLN A 91 6.60 -3.20 7.64
N ALA A 92 7.80 -3.31 7.04
CA ALA A 92 8.01 -3.95 5.74
C ALA A 92 7.60 -5.43 5.70
N ASP A 93 7.69 -6.14 6.81
CA ASP A 93 7.30 -7.55 6.87
C ASP A 93 5.80 -7.73 6.62
N ALA A 94 4.95 -6.88 7.21
CA ALA A 94 3.52 -6.89 6.95
C ALA A 94 3.18 -6.63 5.47
N LEU A 95 3.92 -5.71 4.83
CA LEU A 95 3.76 -5.39 3.40
C LEU A 95 4.14 -6.56 2.49
N ARG A 96 5.26 -7.23 2.79
CA ARG A 96 5.73 -8.40 2.06
C ARG A 96 4.76 -9.58 2.25
N ASP A 97 4.32 -9.82 3.49
CA ASP A 97 3.40 -10.90 3.80
C ASP A 97 2.04 -10.73 3.13
N ALA A 98 1.50 -9.50 3.14
CA ALA A 98 0.23 -9.21 2.47
C ALA A 98 0.33 -9.41 0.96
N LEU A 99 1.47 -9.04 0.34
CA LEU A 99 1.72 -9.23 -1.08
C LEU A 99 1.92 -10.70 -1.43
N ASP A 100 2.71 -11.42 -0.64
CA ASP A 100 2.96 -12.85 -0.81
C ASP A 100 1.65 -13.65 -0.71
N ALA A 101 0.76 -13.32 0.22
CA ALA A 101 -0.56 -13.94 0.31
C ALA A 101 -1.43 -13.81 -0.97
N VAL A 102 -1.19 -12.79 -1.80
CA VAL A 102 -1.87 -12.65 -3.11
C VAL A 102 -1.17 -13.46 -4.20
N ILE A 103 0.16 -13.54 -4.15
CA ILE A 103 0.97 -14.13 -5.22
C ILE A 103 1.08 -15.65 -5.06
N SER A 104 1.44 -16.09 -3.87
CA SER A 104 1.76 -17.49 -3.56
C SER A 104 0.64 -18.18 -2.77
N GLY A 105 -0.14 -17.41 -2.00
CA GLY A 105 -1.26 -17.91 -1.21
C GLY A 105 -0.87 -18.79 -0.02
N VAL A 106 0.41 -18.86 0.33
CA VAL A 106 0.94 -19.70 1.44
C VAL A 106 0.80 -19.03 2.81
#